data_AF-A0A6A6HQ52-F1
#
_entry.id   AF-A0A6A6HQ52-F1
#
_cell.length_a   1.000
_cell.length_b   1.000
_cell.length_c   1.000
_cell.angle_alpha   90.00
_cell.angle_beta   90.00
_cell.angle_gamma   90.00
#
_symmetry.space_group_name_H-M   'P 1'
#
loop_
_entity.id
_entity.type
_entity.pdbx_description
1 polymer ?
#
loop_
_entity_poly.entity_id
_entity_poly.type
_entity_poly.pdbx_seq_one_letter_code
_entity_poly.pdbx_strand_id
1 'polypeptide(L)'
;FTDRNLRHGPFILMLTDLHQSNIFVNSDWHITAIIDLEWACILPIEMQHPPYWLTGTSIDRLVREEFEAFRSVHAEFMAAFEREERSFGKDDILHSQIMRKGWEIGNFWYFSALDCLNGLYSLYMSHIQRIFA
;
A
#
# COMPACT_ATOMS: atom_id res chain seq x y z
N PHE A 1 6.98 4.63 -13.32
CA PHE A 1 6.26 4.11 -12.15
C PHE A 1 4.77 4.40 -12.15
N THR A 2 4.21 5.26 -13.02
CA THR A 2 2.76 5.55 -13.06
C THR A 2 2.15 5.32 -14.45
N ASP A 3 0.83 5.10 -14.51
CA ASP A 3 0.04 4.94 -15.74
C ASP A 3 -0.50 6.30 -16.21
N ARG A 4 -0.15 6.67 -17.45
CA ARG A 4 -0.60 7.93 -18.05
C ARG A 4 -2.12 8.02 -18.19
N ASN A 5 -2.83 6.89 -18.27
CA ASN A 5 -4.29 6.88 -18.35
C ASN A 5 -4.95 7.30 -17.04
N LEU A 6 -4.26 7.16 -15.90
CA LEU A 6 -4.75 7.49 -14.56
C LEU A 6 -4.30 8.89 -14.08
N ARG A 7 -3.55 9.63 -14.90
CA ARG A 7 -2.97 10.94 -14.53
C ARG A 7 -4.01 12.03 -14.19
N HIS A 8 -5.24 11.87 -14.67
CA HIS A 8 -6.35 12.79 -14.42
C HIS A 8 -7.39 12.19 -13.46
N GLY A 9 -7.03 11.09 -12.80
CA GLY A 9 -7.87 10.40 -11.84
C GLY A 9 -8.15 8.95 -12.23
N PRO A 10 -8.90 8.23 -11.38
CA PRO A 10 -9.60 8.77 -10.20
C PRO A 10 -8.64 9.17 -9.07
N PHE A 11 -9.08 10.15 -8.27
CA PHE A 11 -8.43 10.52 -7.02
C PHE A 11 -9.33 10.06 -5.87
N ILE A 12 -8.74 9.42 -4.87
CA ILE A 12 -9.49 8.80 -3.76
C ILE A 12 -8.97 9.31 -2.42
N LEU A 13 -9.86 9.33 -1.43
CA LEU A 13 -9.49 9.62 -0.05
C LEU A 13 -8.64 8.48 0.51
N MET A 14 -7.46 8.81 1.03
CA MET A 14 -6.53 7.89 1.65
C MET A 14 -6.08 8.41 3.01
N LEU A 15 -5.88 7.49 3.95
CA LEU A 15 -5.31 7.78 5.27
C LEU A 15 -3.81 7.49 5.18
N THR A 16 -3.00 8.53 4.89
CA THR A 16 -1.58 8.32 4.54
C THR A 16 -0.72 7.89 5.73
N ASP A 17 -1.20 8.13 6.96
CA ASP A 17 -0.56 7.68 8.20
C ASP A 17 -1.38 6.58 8.91
N LEU A 18 -2.06 5.72 8.15
CA LEU A 18 -2.75 4.59 8.74
C LEU A 18 -1.75 3.53 9.17
N HIS A 19 -1.67 3.25 10.47
CA HIS A 19 -0.91 2.14 11.05
C HIS A 19 -1.69 1.42 12.14
N GLN A 20 -1.19 0.27 12.61
CA GLN A 20 -1.86 -0.58 13.60
C GLN A 20 -2.36 0.18 14.86
N SER A 21 -1.60 1.15 15.37
CA SER A 21 -2.01 1.93 16.56
C SER A 21 -3.20 2.88 16.32
N ASN A 22 -3.57 3.13 15.06
CA ASN A 22 -4.70 3.97 14.67
C ASN A 22 -5.98 3.16 14.49
N ILE A 23 -5.92 1.82 14.61
CA ILE A 23 -7.04 0.90 14.39
C ILE A 23 -7.43 0.25 15.70
N PHE A 24 -8.66 0.50 16.15
CA PHE A 24 -9.23 -0.16 17.32
C PHE A 24 -10.11 -1.32 16.87
N VAL A 25 -10.03 -2.42 17.61
CA VAL A 25 -10.83 -3.62 17.39
C VAL A 25 -11.49 -4.08 18.69
N ASN A 26 -12.61 -4.80 18.58
CA ASN A 26 -13.22 -5.50 19.73
C ASN A 26 -12.60 -6.90 19.91
N SER A 27 -13.14 -7.68 20.86
CA SER A 27 -12.67 -9.05 21.17
C SER A 27 -12.78 -10.03 20.00
N ASP A 28 -13.65 -9.75 19.03
CA ASP A 28 -13.89 -10.56 17.84
C ASP A 28 -13.12 -10.02 16.62
N TRP A 29 -12.17 -9.11 16.82
CA TRP A 29 -11.37 -8.46 15.76
C TRP A 29 -12.16 -7.58 14.78
N HIS A 30 -13.41 -7.23 15.09
CA HIS A 30 -14.12 -6.23 14.29
C HIS A 30 -13.56 -4.85 14.56
N ILE A 31 -13.26 -4.09 13.49
CA ILE A 31 -12.84 -2.69 13.59
C ILE A 31 -13.96 -1.87 14.21
N THR A 32 -13.66 -1.21 15.34
CA THR A 32 -14.61 -0.37 16.08
C THR A 32 -14.37 1.12 15.87
N ALA A 33 -13.11 1.52 15.62
CA ALA A 33 -12.76 2.90 15.30
C ALA A 33 -11.46 2.96 14.50
N ILE A 34 -11.36 3.99 13.67
CA ILE A 34 -10.10 4.48 13.10
C ILE A 34 -9.91 5.90 13.64
N ILE A 35 -8.78 6.15 14.27
CA ILE A 35 -8.44 7.45 14.85
C ILE A 35 -7.30 8.12 14.07
N ASP A 36 -6.91 9.31 14.52
CA ASP A 36 -5.75 10.05 14.00
C ASP A 36 -5.85 10.33 12.49
N LEU A 37 -6.93 11.01 12.10
CA LEU A 37 -7.30 11.26 10.70
C LEU A 37 -6.72 12.57 10.15
N GLU A 38 -5.78 13.20 10.84
CA GLU A 38 -5.22 14.50 10.44
C GLU A 38 -4.43 14.44 9.13
N TRP A 39 -3.97 13.23 8.75
CA TRP A 39 -3.26 12.94 7.51
C TRP A 39 -4.16 12.30 6.43
N ALA A 40 -5.46 12.58 6.46
CA ALA A 40 -6.37 12.17 5.40
C ALA A 40 -6.18 13.06 4.15
N CYS A 41 -5.90 12.46 2.99
CA CYS A 41 -5.61 13.19 1.75
C CYS A 41 -6.35 12.60 0.55
N ILE A 42 -6.73 13.44 -0.42
CA ILE A 42 -7.24 12.99 -1.72
C ILE A 42 -6.06 12.87 -2.67
N LEU A 43 -5.75 11.63 -3.08
CA LEU A 43 -4.53 11.29 -3.82
C LEU A 43 -4.85 10.45 -5.07
N PRO A 44 -3.95 10.42 -6.08
CA PRO A 44 -4.11 9.55 -7.24
C PRO A 44 -4.33 8.10 -6.81
N ILE A 45 -5.25 7.39 -7.45
CA ILE A 45 -5.57 6.00 -7.07
C ILE A 45 -4.36 5.05 -7.13
N GLU A 46 -3.35 5.36 -7.94
CA GLU A 46 -2.12 4.56 -8.01
C GLU A 46 -1.30 4.62 -6.72
N MET A 47 -1.50 5.63 -5.86
CA MET A 47 -0.87 5.69 -4.53
C MET A 47 -1.56 4.76 -3.52
N GLN A 48 -2.66 4.11 -3.88
CA GLN A 48 -3.29 3.12 -3.03
C GLN A 48 -2.48 1.82 -3.09
N HIS A 49 -2.04 1.35 -1.93
CA HIS A 49 -1.29 0.11 -1.82
C HIS A 49 -1.56 -0.60 -0.50
N PRO A 50 -1.24 -1.90 -0.40
CA PRO A 50 -1.23 -2.60 0.88
C PRO A 50 -0.33 -1.89 1.90
N PRO A 51 -0.68 -1.91 3.19
CA PRO A 51 0.16 -1.28 4.20
C PRO A 51 1.54 -1.95 4.29
N TYR A 52 2.62 -1.18 4.29
CA TYR A 52 3.97 -1.75 4.38
C TYR A 52 4.25 -2.41 5.74
N TRP A 53 3.52 -1.99 6.78
CA TRP A 53 3.67 -2.46 8.16
C TRP A 53 2.95 -3.78 8.44
N LEU A 54 2.46 -4.50 7.42
CA LEU A 54 1.78 -5.79 7.58
C LEU A 54 2.60 -6.84 8.37
N THR A 55 3.93 -6.76 8.33
CA THR A 55 4.83 -7.64 9.12
C THR A 55 5.37 -6.98 10.39
N GLY A 56 4.99 -5.73 10.68
CA GLY A 56 5.58 -4.91 11.74
C GLY A 56 7.02 -4.43 11.43
N THR A 57 7.54 -4.73 10.24
CA THR A 57 8.88 -4.33 9.81
C THR A 57 8.83 -2.92 9.21
N SER A 58 9.82 -2.09 9.53
CA SER A 58 9.95 -0.77 8.92
C SER A 58 10.29 -0.88 7.44
N ILE A 59 9.80 0.05 6.62
CA ILE A 59 9.88 -0.06 5.17
C ILE A 59 11.32 -0.05 4.63
N ASP A 60 12.22 0.66 5.30
CA ASP A 60 13.66 0.72 5.01
C ASP A 60 14.39 -0.60 5.28
N ARG A 61 13.77 -1.50 6.05
CA ARG A 61 14.29 -2.83 6.41
C ARG A 61 13.67 -3.96 5.60
N LEU A 62 12.73 -3.67 4.69
CA LEU A 62 12.14 -4.67 3.81
C LEU A 62 13.15 -5.12 2.73
N VAL A 63 14.15 -5.88 3.14
CA VAL A 63 15.20 -6.46 2.31
C VAL A 63 15.43 -7.92 2.71
N ARG A 64 15.90 -8.76 1.76
CA ARG A 64 16.24 -10.17 2.01
C ARG A 64 15.09 -10.92 2.68
N GLU A 65 15.31 -11.53 3.85
CA GLU A 65 14.34 -12.38 4.56
C GLU A 65 13.07 -11.60 4.96
N GLU A 66 13.21 -10.35 5.42
CA GLU A 66 12.09 -9.48 5.75
C GLU A 66 11.23 -9.18 4.51
N PHE A 67 11.88 -9.01 3.36
CA PHE A 67 11.16 -8.80 2.10
C PHE A 67 10.40 -10.05 1.65
N GLU A 68 10.99 -11.24 1.81
CA GLU A 68 10.32 -12.50 1.49
C GLU A 68 9.10 -12.75 2.39
N ALA A 69 9.24 -12.47 3.70
CA ALA A 69 8.13 -12.53 4.65
C ALA A 69 7.03 -11.52 4.29
N PHE A 70 7.40 -10.26 4.01
CA PHE A 70 6.46 -9.24 3.58
C PHE A 70 5.75 -9.62 2.28
N ARG A 71 6.46 -10.15 1.28
CA ARG A 71 5.86 -10.58 0.02
C ARG A 71 4.79 -11.67 0.22
N SER A 72 5.01 -12.58 1.17
CA SER A 72 4.03 -13.61 1.53
C SER A 72 2.77 -12.99 2.12
N VAL A 73 2.90 -12.13 3.14
CA VAL A 73 1.76 -11.48 3.80
C VAL A 73 1.04 -10.50 2.86
N HIS A 74 1.79 -9.79 2.01
CA HIS A 74 1.24 -8.94 0.96
C HIS A 74 0.36 -9.74 0.00
N ALA A 75 0.80 -10.93 -0.43
CA ALA A 75 0.00 -11.78 -1.32
C ALA A 75 -1.30 -12.25 -0.65
N GLU A 76 -1.25 -12.60 0.64
CA GLU A 76 -2.44 -12.94 1.43
C GLU A 76 -3.40 -11.75 1.56
N PHE A 77 -2.88 -10.57 1.90
CA PHE A 77 -3.65 -9.33 1.96
C PHE A 77 -4.35 -9.05 0.64
N MET A 78 -3.61 -9.11 -0.48
CA MET A 78 -4.18 -8.87 -1.81
C MET A 78 -5.28 -9.88 -2.17
N ALA A 79 -5.12 -11.15 -1.79
CA ALA A 79 -6.14 -12.17 -2.01
C ALA A 79 -7.41 -11.91 -1.16
N ALA A 80 -7.25 -11.45 0.08
CA ALA A 80 -8.37 -11.05 0.93
C ALA A 80 -9.07 -9.78 0.40
N PHE A 81 -8.29 -8.75 0.05
CA PHE A 81 -8.78 -7.49 -0.50
C PHE A 81 -9.59 -7.72 -1.78
N GLU A 82 -9.08 -8.52 -2.72
CA GLU A 82 -9.78 -8.83 -3.97
C GLU A 82 -11.09 -9.61 -3.75
N ARG A 83 -11.15 -10.46 -2.72
CA ARG A 83 -12.39 -11.15 -2.34
C ARG A 83 -13.43 -10.17 -1.81
N GLU A 84 -13.02 -9.25 -0.95
CA GLU A 84 -13.91 -8.21 -0.42
C GLU A 84 -14.34 -7.24 -1.51
N GLU A 85 -13.43 -6.77 -2.37
CA GLU A 85 -13.77 -5.90 -3.50
C GLU A 85 -14.90 -6.47 -4.37
N ARG A 86 -14.86 -7.78 -4.67
CA ARG A 86 -15.91 -8.47 -5.42
C ARG A 86 -17.24 -8.57 -4.66
N SER A 87 -17.21 -8.61 -3.33
CA SER A 87 -18.42 -8.70 -2.49
C SER A 87 -19.16 -7.36 -2.41
N PHE A 88 -18.42 -6.23 -2.50
CA PHE A 88 -18.99 -4.89 -2.43
C PHE A 88 -19.76 -4.47 -3.69
N GLY A 89 -19.49 -5.09 -4.85
CA GLY A 89 -20.35 -5.10 -6.05
C GLY A 89 -20.77 -3.73 -6.63
N LYS A 90 -20.10 -2.63 -6.26
CA LYS A 90 -20.55 -1.26 -6.54
C LYS A 90 -19.53 -0.36 -7.23
N ASP A 91 -18.25 -0.69 -7.19
CA ASP A 91 -17.24 0.13 -7.87
C ASP A 91 -16.96 -0.42 -9.27
N ASP A 92 -17.07 0.45 -10.27
CA ASP A 92 -16.59 0.19 -11.63
C ASP A 92 -15.05 0.09 -11.68
N ILE A 93 -14.38 0.55 -10.62
CA ILE A 93 -12.93 0.57 -10.49
C ILE A 93 -12.47 -0.67 -9.70
N LEU A 94 -11.58 -1.44 -10.32
CA LEU A 94 -10.93 -2.59 -9.69
C LEU A 94 -9.64 -2.14 -9.00
N HIS A 95 -9.76 -1.67 -7.76
CA HIS A 95 -8.67 -1.25 -6.89
C HIS A 95 -7.59 -2.34 -6.73
N SER A 96 -8.00 -3.60 -6.58
CA SER A 96 -7.06 -4.73 -6.45
C SER A 96 -6.15 -4.86 -7.68
N GLN A 97 -6.69 -4.61 -8.88
CA GLN A 97 -5.91 -4.64 -10.13
C GLN A 97 -4.91 -3.47 -10.20
N ILE A 98 -5.31 -2.28 -9.74
CA ILE A 98 -4.44 -1.12 -9.67
C ILE A 98 -3.28 -1.40 -8.71
N MET A 99 -3.55 -1.92 -7.51
CA MET A 99 -2.53 -2.29 -6.53
C MET A 99 -1.57 -3.37 -7.07
N ARG A 100 -2.08 -4.42 -7.73
CA ARG A 100 -1.25 -5.48 -8.34
C ARG A 100 -0.34 -4.92 -9.43
N LYS A 101 -0.90 -4.11 -10.34
CA LYS A 101 -0.12 -3.45 -11.38
C LYS A 101 0.93 -2.53 -10.77
N GLY A 102 0.57 -1.79 -9.73
CA GLY A 102 1.48 -0.93 -8.97
C GLY A 102 2.65 -1.70 -8.36
N TRP A 103 2.38 -2.87 -7.79
CA TRP A 103 3.41 -3.78 -7.30
C TRP A 103 4.35 -4.25 -8.43
N GLU A 104 3.79 -4.72 -9.55
CA GLU A 104 4.54 -5.24 -10.71
C GLU A 104 5.48 -4.19 -11.33
N ILE A 105 5.02 -2.95 -11.48
CA ILE A 105 5.81 -1.88 -12.10
C ILE A 105 6.72 -1.15 -11.10
N GLY A 106 6.70 -1.52 -9.82
CA GLY A 106 7.49 -0.90 -8.75
C GLY A 106 6.95 0.45 -8.23
N ASN A 107 5.70 0.77 -8.55
CA ASN A 107 5.00 1.97 -8.09
C ASN A 107 4.93 2.04 -6.56
N PHE A 108 4.64 0.91 -5.92
CA PHE A 108 4.63 0.77 -4.46
C PHE A 108 5.90 1.36 -3.83
N TRP A 109 7.07 0.94 -4.32
CA TRP A 109 8.37 1.40 -3.83
C TRP A 109 8.63 2.86 -4.12
N TYR A 110 8.23 3.32 -5.31
CA TYR A 110 8.40 4.71 -5.71
C TYR A 110 7.63 5.67 -4.80
N PHE A 111 6.33 5.43 -4.57
CA PHE A 111 5.52 6.28 -3.70
C PHE A 111 5.91 6.14 -2.23
N SER A 112 6.20 4.92 -1.77
CA SER A 112 6.74 4.68 -0.44
C SER A 112 8.01 5.48 -0.14
N ALA A 113 8.88 5.65 -1.14
CA ALA A 113 10.09 6.47 -1.02
C ALA A 113 9.79 7.97 -0.92
N LEU A 114 8.72 8.45 -1.55
CA LEU A 114 8.27 9.84 -1.44
C LEU A 114 7.65 10.13 -0.08
N ASP A 115 6.91 9.18 0.48
CA ASP A 115 6.23 9.33 1.77
C ASP A 115 7.19 9.11 2.97
N CYS A 116 8.23 8.29 2.80
CA CYS A 116 9.20 7.99 3.85
C CYS A 116 10.61 8.50 3.52
N LEU A 117 10.91 9.75 3.87
CA LEU A 117 12.22 10.38 3.67
C LEU A 117 13.39 9.55 4.25
N ASN A 118 13.20 8.93 5.41
CA ASN A 118 14.22 8.07 6.03
C ASN A 118 14.43 6.76 5.25
N GLY A 119 13.39 6.25 4.59
CA GLY A 119 13.45 5.04 3.77
C GLY A 119 13.93 5.28 2.34
N LEU A 120 13.90 6.53 1.85
CA LEU A 120 14.20 6.88 0.46
C LEU A 120 15.49 6.26 -0.08
N TYR A 121 16.61 6.43 0.64
CA TYR A 121 17.90 5.90 0.18
C TYR A 121 17.91 4.38 0.12
N SER A 122 17.42 3.72 1.16
CA SER A 122 17.35 2.26 1.23
C SER A 122 16.46 1.71 0.12
N LEU A 123 15.25 2.27 -0.04
CA LEU A 123 14.29 1.89 -1.08
C LEU A 123 14.84 2.10 -2.49
N TYR A 124 15.56 3.21 -2.71
CA TYR A 124 16.21 3.47 -3.98
C TYR A 124 17.22 2.36 -4.33
N MET A 125 18.12 2.04 -3.39
CA MET A 125 19.19 1.07 -3.61
C MET A 125 18.67 -0.38 -3.73
N SER A 126 17.68 -0.76 -2.91
CA SER A 126 17.23 -2.15 -2.81
C SER A 126 16.13 -2.53 -3.80
N HIS A 127 15.30 -1.57 -4.22
CA HIS A 127 14.08 -1.86 -4.98
C HIS A 127 13.96 -1.04 -6.28
N ILE A 128 14.25 0.26 -6.26
CA ILE A 128 14.02 1.13 -7.43
C ILE A 128 15.15 1.00 -8.46
N GLN A 129 16.42 1.11 -8.04
CA GLN A 129 17.57 1.05 -8.95
C GLN A 129 17.63 -0.27 -9.71
N ARG A 130 17.28 -1.37 -9.04
CA ARG A 130 17.30 -2.74 -9.60
C ARG A 130 16.33 -2.95 -10.76
N ILE A 131 15.34 -2.08 -10.94
CA ILE A 131 14.39 -2.14 -12.07
C ILE A 131 15.05 -1.64 -13.37
N PHE A 132 16.08 -0.79 -13.26
CA PHE A 132 16.79 -0.20 -14.40
C PHE A 132 18.16 -0.82 -14.66
N ALA A 133 18.59 -1.76 -13.81
CA ALA A 133 19.90 -2.40 -13.85
C ALA A 133 19.90 -3.70 -14.67
#